data_AF-L8IVJ7-F1
#
_entry.id   AF-L8IVJ7-F1
#
_cell.length_a   1.000
_cell.length_b   1.000
_cell.length_c   1.000
_cell.angle_alpha   90.00
_cell.angle_beta   90.00
_cell.angle_gamma   90.00
#
_symmetry.space_group_name_H-M   'P 1'
#
loop_
_entity.id
_entity.type
_entity.pdbx_description
1 polymer ?
#
loop_
_entity_poly.entity_id
_entity_poly.type
_entity_poly.pdbx_seq_one_letter_code
_entity_poly.pdbx_strand_id
1 'polypeptide(L)'
;DFYTLPVGIRTVAVTESQFLINGKPFYFRGVNKHEDADIRGKGFDWPLLVKDFNLLRWLGANAFRTSHYPYAEEVLQLCDRYGIVVIDESPGVGIVLA
;
A
#
# COMPACT_ATOMS: atom_id res chain seq x y z
N ASP A 1 -22.04 -23.65 -0.28
CA ASP A 1 -21.29 -22.49 -0.80
C ASP A 1 -19.82 -22.67 -0.47
N PHE A 2 -18.91 -22.12 -1.27
CA PHE A 2 -17.46 -22.26 -1.13
C PHE A 2 -16.73 -20.97 -1.57
N TYR A 3 -15.87 -20.44 -0.69
CA TYR A 3 -15.02 -19.29 -0.96
C TYR A 3 -13.57 -19.58 -0.58
N THR A 4 -12.63 -18.95 -1.27
CA THR A 4 -11.19 -19.01 -0.96
C THR A 4 -10.69 -17.60 -0.68
N LEU A 5 -10.01 -17.43 0.45
CA LEU A 5 -9.41 -16.16 0.86
C LEU A 5 -7.90 -16.38 1.10
N PRO A 6 -7.03 -15.81 0.25
CA PRO A 6 -5.59 -15.78 0.52
C PRO A 6 -5.29 -14.96 1.78
N VAL A 7 -4.40 -15.46 2.64
CA VAL A 7 -3.96 -14.76 3.85
C VAL A 7 -2.45 -14.92 4.06
N GLY A 8 -1.83 -13.95 4.73
CA GLY A 8 -0.42 -13.99 5.11
C GLY A 8 -0.24 -13.91 6.63
N ILE A 9 0.51 -14.85 7.21
CA ILE A 9 0.79 -14.88 8.65
C ILE A 9 2.00 -13.98 8.95
N ARG A 10 1.80 -12.96 9.78
CA ARG A 10 2.86 -12.04 10.22
C ARG A 10 2.55 -11.48 11.60
N THR A 11 3.58 -11.10 12.36
CA THR A 11 3.43 -10.30 13.57
C THR A 11 3.89 -8.87 13.33
N VAL A 12 3.21 -7.91 13.96
CA VAL A 12 3.54 -6.49 13.91
C VAL A 12 3.63 -5.99 15.35
N ALA A 13 4.70 -5.27 15.67
CA ALA A 13 4.87 -4.62 16.96
C ALA A 13 5.49 -3.24 16.77
N VAL A 14 5.14 -2.32 17.65
CA VAL A 14 5.72 -0.98 17.70
C VAL A 14 6.32 -0.80 19.08
N THR A 15 7.60 -0.42 19.14
CA THR A 15 8.28 -0.02 20.37
C THR A 15 8.40 1.50 20.40
N GLU A 16 8.98 2.05 21.45
CA GLU A 16 9.25 3.49 21.55
C GLU A 16 10.12 4.02 20.39
N SER A 17 10.94 3.17 19.75
CA SER A 17 11.91 3.60 18.74
C SER A 17 11.88 2.81 17.43
N GLN A 18 11.12 1.71 17.34
CA GLN A 18 11.16 0.82 16.19
C GLN A 18 9.78 0.28 15.81
N PHE A 19 9.59 0.09 14.49
CA PHE A 19 8.53 -0.71 13.93
C PHE A 19 9.08 -2.10 13.61
N LEU A 20 8.43 -3.16 14.09
CA LEU A 20 8.89 -4.53 13.94
C LEU A 20 7.89 -5.34 13.11
N ILE A 21 8.40 -6.10 12.14
CA ILE A 21 7.65 -7.15 11.43
C ILE A 21 8.35 -8.47 11.69
N ASN A 22 7.61 -9.47 12.17
CA ASN A 22 8.16 -10.79 12.51
C ASN A 22 9.37 -10.70 13.47
N GLY A 23 9.28 -9.78 14.45
CA GLY A 23 10.33 -9.54 15.45
C GLY A 23 11.59 -8.82 14.94
N LYS A 24 11.64 -8.42 13.66
CA LYS A 24 12.79 -7.74 13.07
C LYS A 24 12.47 -6.26 12.81
N PRO A 25 13.41 -5.33 13.06
CA PRO A 25 13.24 -3.93 12.70
C PRO A 25 12.93 -3.76 11.21
N PHE A 26 11.86 -3.03 10.92
CA PHE A 26 11.42 -2.68 9.58
C PHE A 26 11.48 -1.16 9.42
N TYR A 27 12.27 -0.71 8.44
CA TYR A 27 12.39 0.70 8.11
C TYR A 27 11.62 0.98 6.82
N PHE A 28 10.69 1.93 6.87
CA PHE A 28 9.88 2.32 5.71
C PHE A 28 10.75 3.05 4.68
N ARG A 29 10.95 2.42 3.53
CA ARG A 29 11.58 3.01 2.35
C ARG A 29 10.53 2.98 1.25
N GLY A 30 9.69 4.01 1.24
CA GLY A 30 8.48 4.01 0.43
C GLY A 30 8.15 5.35 -0.18
N VAL A 31 7.04 5.38 -0.90
CA VAL A 31 6.49 6.59 -1.50
C VAL A 31 5.01 6.74 -1.14
N ASN A 32 4.51 7.96 -1.24
CA ASN A 32 3.08 8.20 -1.34
C ASN A 32 2.69 8.07 -2.81
N LYS A 33 1.51 7.55 -3.08
CA LYS A 33 0.97 7.42 -4.44
C LYS A 33 -0.37 8.17 -4.52
N HIS A 34 -0.85 8.41 -5.73
CA HIS A 34 -2.27 8.66 -6.02
C HIS A 34 -2.75 7.67 -7.09
N GLU A 35 -4.04 7.34 -7.09
CA GLU A 35 -4.70 6.73 -8.24
C GLU A 35 -5.14 7.85 -9.17
N ASP A 36 -4.21 8.34 -9.98
CA ASP A 36 -4.49 9.35 -11.00
C ASP A 36 -3.62 9.10 -12.22
N ALA A 37 -4.16 9.37 -13.39
CA ALA A 37 -3.49 9.18 -14.67
C ALA A 37 -4.13 10.05 -15.74
N ASP A 38 -3.30 10.41 -16.73
CA ASP A 38 -3.75 11.17 -17.90
C ASP A 38 -5.00 10.54 -18.53
N ILE A 39 -5.95 11.39 -18.94
CA ILE A 39 -7.21 11.07 -19.62
C ILE A 39 -8.27 10.40 -18.71
N ARG A 40 -7.89 9.37 -17.95
CA ARG A 40 -8.84 8.56 -17.15
C ARG A 40 -9.04 9.05 -15.72
N GLY A 41 -8.22 9.98 -15.25
CA GLY A 41 -8.23 10.44 -13.87
C GLY A 41 -8.01 9.27 -12.91
N LYS A 42 -8.92 9.12 -11.93
CA LYS A 42 -8.87 8.04 -10.93
C LYS A 42 -9.41 6.68 -11.40
N GLY A 43 -9.76 6.54 -12.68
CA GLY A 43 -10.22 5.27 -13.23
C GLY A 43 -9.13 4.20 -13.14
N PHE A 44 -9.50 3.01 -12.64
CA PHE A 44 -8.60 1.87 -12.52
C PHE A 44 -8.02 1.43 -13.88
N ASP A 45 -6.72 1.09 -13.91
CA ASP A 45 -6.00 0.68 -15.12
C ASP A 45 -4.91 -0.37 -14.79
N TRP A 46 -5.10 -1.59 -15.29
CA TRP A 46 -4.17 -2.71 -15.08
C TRP A 46 -2.75 -2.45 -15.61
N PRO A 47 -2.55 -2.05 -16.89
CA PRO A 47 -1.24 -1.68 -17.39
C PRO A 47 -0.50 -0.65 -16.53
N LEU A 48 -1.20 0.40 -16.08
CA LEU A 48 -0.60 1.43 -15.24
C LEU A 48 -0.20 0.87 -13.88
N LEU A 49 -1.07 0.07 -13.26
CA LEU A 49 -0.79 -0.57 -11.98
C LEU A 49 0.46 -1.46 -12.06
N VAL A 50 0.57 -2.29 -13.09
CA VAL A 50 1.75 -3.14 -13.30
C VAL A 50 3.00 -2.30 -13.52
N LYS A 51 2.92 -1.21 -14.28
CA LYS A 51 4.03 -0.26 -14.46
C LYS A 51 4.47 0.33 -13.13
N ASP A 52 3.54 0.83 -12.32
CA ASP A 52 3.83 1.46 -11.02
C ASP A 52 4.54 0.48 -10.07
N PHE A 53 4.08 -0.78 -9.99
CA PHE A 53 4.75 -1.79 -9.16
C PHE A 53 6.15 -2.17 -9.64
N ASN A 54 6.38 -2.18 -10.96
CA ASN A 54 7.73 -2.37 -11.49
C ASN A 54 8.64 -1.19 -11.13
N LEU A 55 8.11 0.05 -11.13
CA LEU A 55 8.85 1.23 -10.69
C LEU A 55 9.15 1.20 -9.18
N LEU A 56 8.18 0.80 -8.35
CA LEU A 56 8.39 0.60 -6.91
C LEU A 56 9.50 -0.41 -6.64
N ARG A 57 9.48 -1.54 -7.36
CA ARG A 57 10.52 -2.56 -7.26
C ARG A 57 11.88 -2.03 -7.71
N TRP A 58 11.93 -1.32 -8.84
CA TRP A 58 13.17 -0.72 -9.36
C TRP A 58 13.77 0.31 -8.39
N LEU A 59 12.92 1.10 -7.73
CA LEU A 59 13.31 2.06 -6.69
C LEU A 59 13.84 1.37 -5.42
N GLY A 60 13.58 0.07 -5.24
CA GLY A 60 13.85 -0.65 -4.00
C GLY A 60 12.87 -0.27 -2.88
N ALA A 61 11.66 0.18 -3.23
CA ALA A 61 10.64 0.53 -2.26
C ALA A 61 10.08 -0.73 -1.59
N ASN A 62 9.90 -0.67 -0.28
CA ASN A 62 9.32 -1.76 0.52
C ASN A 62 7.96 -1.40 1.14
N ALA A 63 7.50 -0.16 0.96
CA ALA A 63 6.25 0.33 1.49
C ALA A 63 5.61 1.39 0.59
N PHE A 64 4.29 1.56 0.72
CA PHE A 64 3.59 2.71 0.15
C PHE A 64 2.41 3.13 1.04
N ARG A 65 1.95 4.38 0.87
CA ARG A 65 0.75 4.93 1.53
C ARG A 65 -0.34 5.24 0.50
N THR A 66 -1.58 4.87 0.80
CA THR A 66 -2.77 5.15 -0.03
C THR A 66 -3.27 6.59 0.15
N SER A 67 -2.41 7.56 -0.14
CA SER A 67 -2.75 8.98 -0.01
C SER A 67 -3.82 9.35 -1.05
N HIS A 68 -4.98 9.91 -0.69
CA HIS A 68 -5.53 10.15 0.64
C HIS A 68 -6.91 9.49 0.75
N TYR A 69 -7.00 8.23 0.35
CA TYR A 69 -8.25 7.48 0.25
C TYR A 69 -7.94 5.99 0.06
N PRO A 70 -8.87 5.08 0.40
CA PRO A 70 -8.72 3.67 0.07
C PRO A 70 -8.60 3.45 -1.43
N TYR A 71 -7.70 2.57 -1.83
CA TYR A 71 -7.45 2.25 -3.24
C TYR A 71 -8.29 1.05 -3.70
N ALA A 72 -8.25 0.75 -5.00
CA ALA A 72 -8.84 -0.48 -5.53
C ALA A 72 -8.23 -1.73 -4.87
N GLU A 73 -9.05 -2.75 -4.63
CA GLU A 73 -8.64 -3.98 -3.92
C GLU A 73 -7.48 -4.70 -4.64
N GLU A 74 -7.47 -4.64 -5.97
CA GLU A 74 -6.41 -5.19 -6.82
C GLU A 74 -5.03 -4.65 -6.47
N VAL A 75 -4.94 -3.38 -6.05
CA VAL A 75 -3.69 -2.77 -5.61
C VAL A 75 -3.20 -3.45 -4.34
N LEU A 76 -4.07 -3.61 -3.34
CA LEU A 76 -3.75 -4.24 -2.07
C LEU A 76 -3.39 -5.73 -2.25
N GLN A 77 -4.11 -6.43 -3.12
CA GLN A 77 -3.81 -7.82 -3.48
C GLN A 77 -2.46 -7.98 -4.19
N LEU A 78 -2.01 -6.99 -4.97
CA LEU A 78 -0.66 -6.99 -5.54
C LEU A 78 0.40 -6.71 -4.48
N CYS A 79 0.13 -5.85 -3.50
CA CYS A 79 1.03 -5.62 -2.38
C CYS A 79 1.22 -6.88 -1.53
N ASP A 80 0.15 -7.63 -1.27
CA ASP A 80 0.24 -8.94 -0.62
C ASP A 80 1.13 -9.90 -1.41
N ARG A 81 0.96 -9.95 -2.75
CA ARG A 81 1.75 -10.83 -3.64
C ARG A 81 3.21 -10.43 -3.74
N TYR A 82 3.52 -9.14 -3.73
CA TYR A 82 4.89 -8.64 -3.88
C TYR A 82 5.60 -8.36 -2.55
N GLY A 83 4.91 -8.48 -1.42
CA GLY A 83 5.48 -8.24 -0.11
C GLY A 83 5.78 -6.75 0.17
N ILE A 84 4.88 -5.86 -0.28
CA ILE A 84 4.98 -4.42 -0.02
C ILE A 84 4.11 -4.06 1.19
N VAL A 85 4.67 -3.37 2.18
CA VAL A 85 3.93 -2.92 3.36
C VAL A 85 3.06 -1.72 3.02
N VAL A 86 1.81 -1.71 3.47
CA VAL A 86 0.84 -0.66 3.15
C VAL A 86 0.49 0.14 4.40
N ILE A 87 0.50 1.47 4.28
CA ILE A 87 -0.22 2.37 5.20
C ILE A 87 -1.52 2.73 4.51
N ASP A 88 -2.61 2.09 4.94
CA ASP A 88 -3.95 2.33 4.40
C ASP A 88 -4.62 3.50 5.13
N GLU A 89 -5.25 4.40 4.36
CA GLU A 89 -5.78 5.67 4.83
C GLU A 89 -7.23 5.89 4.37
N SER A 90 -8.08 6.31 5.30
CA SER A 90 -9.44 6.80 5.00
C SER A 90 -9.42 8.16 4.28
N PRO A 91 -10.51 8.60 3.62
CA PRO A 91 -10.54 9.87 2.89
C PRO A 91 -10.55 11.15 3.75
N GLY A 92 -10.12 11.07 5.02
CA GLY A 92 -10.15 12.14 6.02
C GLY A 92 -9.08 13.22 5.83
N VAL A 93 -8.90 13.72 4.61
CA VAL A 93 -7.97 14.81 4.30
C VAL A 93 -8.66 16.17 4.39
N GLY A 94 -7.95 17.18 4.93
CA GLY A 94 -8.47 18.55 5.02
C GLY A 94 -9.47 18.81 6.16
N ILE A 95 -9.57 17.91 7.14
CA ILE A 95 -10.41 18.10 8.32
C ILE A 95 -9.78 19.16 9.23
N VAL A 96 -10.47 20.26 9.43
CA VAL A 96 -10.12 21.27 10.44
C VAL A 96 -10.88 20.95 11.72
N LEU A 97 -10.16 20.61 12.78
CA LEU A 97 -10.74 20.52 14.11
C LEU A 97 -10.97 21.94 14.62
N ALA A 98 -12.24 22.29 14.83
CA ALA A 98 -12.63 23.54 15.48
C ALA A 98 -12.22 23.54 16.96
#